data_AF-A0A6J4IMI6-F1
#
_entry.id   AF-A0A6J4IMI6-F1
#
_cell.length_a   1.000
_cell.length_b   1.000
_cell.length_c   1.000
_cell.angle_alpha   90.00
_cell.angle_beta   90.00
_cell.angle_gamma   90.00
#
_symmetry.space_group_name_H-M   'P 1'
#
loop_
_entity.id
_entity.type
_entity.pdbx_description
1 polymer ?
#
loop_
_entity_poly.entity_id
_entity_poly.type
_entity_poly.pdbx_seq_one_letter_code
_entity_poly.pdbx_strand_id
1 'polypeptide(L)'
;MNRIRRSAVLLGLTAAVVVGSSIPAAATFSESVSTNTATLGAATVAAPTRISFTMTCVDGARLGKLSWTASSTARINRYAIDVEVLGQTRQFTAAAGATTVEYSVAARDLQPRTPMTATVTTVTQYGWTKTSSSVPAVWSC
;
A
#
# COMPACT_ATOMS: atom_id res chain seq x y z
N MET A 1 -11.27 81.97 -34.93
CA MET A 1 -10.14 81.18 -34.37
C MET A 1 -10.55 80.00 -33.46
N ASN A 2 -11.72 80.01 -32.82
CA ASN A 2 -12.11 78.93 -31.87
C ASN A 2 -12.55 77.59 -32.49
N ARG A 3 -13.04 77.57 -33.73
CA ARG A 3 -13.53 76.32 -34.37
C ARG A 3 -12.40 75.39 -34.80
N ILE A 4 -11.34 75.95 -35.42
CA ILE A 4 -10.19 75.17 -35.91
C ILE A 4 -9.42 74.49 -34.77
N ARG A 5 -9.23 75.19 -33.64
CA ARG A 5 -8.57 74.63 -32.45
C ARG A 5 -9.35 73.45 -31.86
N ARG A 6 -10.69 73.53 -31.82
CA ARG A 6 -11.53 72.43 -31.32
C ARG A 6 -11.50 71.21 -32.23
N SER A 7 -11.53 71.41 -33.55
CA SER A 7 -11.45 70.31 -34.53
C SER A 7 -10.11 69.59 -34.47
N ALA A 8 -9.00 70.32 -34.32
CA ALA A 8 -7.67 69.73 -34.21
C ALA A 8 -7.51 68.86 -32.95
N VAL A 9 -8.03 69.32 -31.81
CA VAL A 9 -8.00 68.56 -30.54
C VAL A 9 -8.86 67.30 -30.63
N LEU A 10 -10.06 67.39 -31.23
CA LEU A 10 -10.93 66.24 -31.43
C LEU A 10 -10.28 65.17 -32.30
N LEU A 11 -9.66 65.58 -33.42
CA LEU A 11 -8.95 64.66 -34.32
C LEU A 11 -7.76 63.99 -33.63
N GLY A 12 -6.96 64.76 -32.90
CA GLY A 12 -5.83 64.23 -32.13
C GLY A 12 -6.27 63.22 -31.06
N LEU A 13 -7.34 63.51 -30.33
CA LEU A 13 -7.87 62.62 -29.31
C LEU A 13 -8.43 61.33 -29.93
N THR A 14 -9.17 61.41 -31.02
CA THR A 14 -9.69 60.22 -31.72
C THR A 14 -8.57 59.33 -32.26
N ALA A 15 -7.51 59.93 -32.83
CA ALA A 15 -6.36 59.16 -33.29
C ALA A 15 -5.64 58.46 -32.14
N ALA A 16 -5.47 59.13 -31.00
CA ALA A 16 -4.85 58.55 -29.81
C ALA A 16 -5.66 57.37 -29.23
N VAL A 17 -6.99 57.47 -29.20
CA VAL A 17 -7.85 56.39 -28.69
C VAL A 17 -7.83 55.17 -29.61
N VAL A 18 -7.87 55.36 -30.93
CA VAL A 18 -7.81 54.25 -31.89
C VAL A 18 -6.47 53.51 -31.79
N VAL A 19 -5.35 54.25 -31.75
CA VAL A 19 -4.02 53.63 -31.61
C VAL A 19 -3.86 52.96 -30.25
N GLY A 20 -4.31 53.59 -29.16
CA GLY A 20 -4.23 53.01 -27.81
C GLY A 20 -5.07 51.73 -27.64
N SER A 21 -6.19 51.60 -28.36
CA SER A 21 -7.04 50.41 -28.31
C SER A 21 -6.46 49.18 -29.00
N SER A 22 -5.43 49.36 -29.83
CA SER A 22 -4.77 48.29 -30.57
C SER A 22 -3.63 47.60 -29.80
N ILE A 23 -3.39 47.96 -28.54
CA ILE A 23 -2.41 47.31 -27.68
C ILE A 23 -3.07 46.06 -27.07
N PRO A 24 -2.77 44.85 -27.54
CA PRO A 24 -3.31 43.64 -26.93
C PRO A 24 -2.84 43.55 -25.48
N ALA A 25 -3.78 43.32 -24.56
CA ALA A 25 -3.46 42.99 -23.17
C ALA A 25 -2.77 41.61 -23.15
N ALA A 26 -1.44 41.62 -23.30
CA ALA A 26 -0.63 40.41 -23.18
C ALA A 26 -0.50 40.07 -21.69
N ALA A 27 -1.44 39.31 -21.16
CA ALA A 27 -1.27 38.65 -19.87
C ALA A 27 -0.23 37.54 -20.04
N THR A 28 1.04 37.85 -19.75
CA THR A 28 2.11 36.86 -19.78
C THR A 28 2.01 35.99 -18.53
N PHE A 29 1.39 34.82 -18.63
CA PHE A 29 1.46 33.80 -17.59
C PHE A 29 2.86 33.17 -17.59
N SER A 30 3.82 33.82 -16.91
CA SER A 30 5.21 33.35 -16.82
C SER A 30 5.53 32.67 -15.49
N GLU A 31 4.52 32.23 -14.74
CA GLU A 31 4.75 31.55 -13.47
C GLU A 31 4.72 30.03 -13.68
N SER A 32 5.86 29.46 -14.06
CA SER A 32 6.10 28.02 -13.96
C SER A 32 6.62 27.72 -12.55
N VAL A 33 5.71 27.50 -11.61
CA VAL A 33 6.10 26.94 -10.31
C VAL A 33 6.48 25.48 -10.56
N SER A 34 7.77 25.19 -10.45
CA SER A 34 8.25 23.82 -10.29
C SER A 34 7.58 23.25 -9.04
N THR A 35 6.53 22.45 -9.23
CA THR A 35 6.01 21.65 -8.13
C THR A 35 7.15 20.75 -7.72
N ASN A 36 7.52 20.83 -6.44
CA ASN A 36 8.51 19.95 -5.85
C ASN A 36 7.97 18.54 -6.04
N THR A 37 8.42 17.85 -7.09
CA THR A 37 8.06 16.47 -7.40
C THR A 37 8.77 15.63 -6.37
N ALA A 38 8.25 15.65 -5.14
CA ALA A 38 8.64 14.71 -4.11
C ALA A 38 8.48 13.33 -4.73
N THR A 39 9.62 12.66 -4.92
CA THR A 39 9.65 11.33 -5.48
C THR A 39 8.83 10.45 -4.54
N LEU A 40 7.60 10.13 -4.95
CA LEU A 40 6.74 9.21 -4.24
C LEU A 40 7.42 7.83 -4.36
N GLY A 41 8.27 7.50 -3.40
CA GLY A 41 8.79 6.16 -3.25
C GLY A 41 7.60 5.23 -3.07
N ALA A 42 7.43 4.27 -3.97
CA ALA A 42 6.46 3.21 -3.78
C ALA A 42 6.83 2.50 -2.47
N ALA A 43 5.99 2.64 -1.44
CA ALA A 43 6.28 1.99 -0.18
C ALA A 43 6.12 0.47 -0.37
N THR A 44 7.23 -0.24 -0.30
CA THR A 44 7.32 -1.67 -0.51
C THR A 44 6.93 -2.39 0.78
N VAL A 45 5.92 -3.25 0.71
CA VAL A 45 5.56 -4.12 1.85
C VAL A 45 6.53 -5.30 1.89
N ALA A 46 7.26 -5.41 2.99
CA ALA A 46 8.10 -6.55 3.29
C ALA A 46 7.23 -7.75 3.73
N ALA A 47 7.54 -8.94 3.20
CA ALA A 47 6.95 -10.17 3.69
C ALA A 47 7.53 -10.55 5.06
N PRO A 48 6.79 -11.32 5.89
CA PRO A 48 7.39 -12.02 7.02
C PRO A 48 8.45 -13.01 6.53
N THR A 49 9.48 -13.23 7.33
CA THR A 49 10.61 -14.10 6.97
C THR A 49 10.83 -15.19 8.01
N ARG A 50 11.73 -16.16 7.73
CA ARG A 50 12.09 -17.25 8.66
C ARG A 50 10.87 -17.96 9.24
N ILE A 51 9.97 -18.39 8.36
CA ILE A 51 8.76 -19.08 8.78
C ILE A 51 9.08 -20.52 9.10
N SER A 52 8.58 -21.00 10.24
CA SER A 52 8.68 -22.39 10.65
C SER A 52 7.30 -22.87 11.08
N PHE A 53 6.92 -24.03 10.57
CA PHE A 53 5.65 -24.67 10.89
C PHE A 53 5.91 -26.05 11.47
N THR A 54 5.57 -26.23 12.74
CA THR A 54 5.79 -27.47 13.49
C THR A 54 4.47 -28.04 13.98
N MET A 55 4.29 -29.34 13.83
CA MET A 55 3.18 -30.12 14.35
C MET A 55 3.71 -31.07 15.42
N THR A 56 3.10 -31.06 16.60
CA THR A 56 3.46 -31.95 17.71
C THR A 56 2.32 -32.91 18.01
N CYS A 57 2.64 -34.19 18.19
CA CYS A 57 1.68 -35.18 18.64
C CYS A 57 1.58 -35.18 20.17
N VAL A 58 0.36 -35.03 20.68
CA VAL A 58 0.03 -35.25 22.09
C VAL A 58 -1.15 -36.21 22.18
N ASP A 59 -1.32 -36.88 23.32
CA ASP A 59 -2.44 -37.80 23.50
C ASP A 59 -3.77 -37.08 23.29
N GLY A 60 -4.54 -37.57 22.29
CA GLY A 60 -5.83 -36.99 21.90
C GLY A 60 -5.79 -35.72 21.04
N ALA A 61 -4.63 -35.10 20.82
CA ALA A 61 -4.53 -33.82 20.10
C ALA A 61 -3.31 -33.70 19.17
N ARG A 62 -3.38 -32.75 18.25
CA ARG A 62 -2.31 -32.32 17.36
C ARG A 62 -2.12 -30.84 17.56
N LEU A 63 -0.96 -30.45 18.08
CA LEU A 63 -0.63 -29.05 18.33
C LEU A 63 0.18 -28.50 17.17
N GLY A 64 -0.37 -27.49 16.48
CA GLY A 64 0.33 -26.76 15.44
C GLY A 64 0.92 -25.47 15.99
N LYS A 65 2.18 -25.22 15.66
CA LYS A 65 2.89 -23.98 15.99
C LYS A 65 3.49 -23.41 14.71
N LEU A 66 3.06 -22.20 14.36
CA LEU A 66 3.62 -21.43 13.26
C LEU A 66 4.32 -20.22 13.83
N SER A 67 5.60 -20.05 13.52
CA SER A 67 6.39 -18.88 13.94
C SER A 67 7.09 -18.24 12.76
N TRP A 68 7.33 -16.93 12.86
CA TRP A 68 7.94 -16.12 11.82
C TRP A 68 8.68 -14.93 12.43
N THR A 69 9.58 -14.34 11.65
CA THR A 69 10.15 -13.01 11.92
C THR A 69 9.20 -11.95 11.38
N ALA A 70 8.86 -10.98 12.23
CA ALA A 70 7.97 -9.87 11.87
C ALA A 70 8.47 -9.10 10.65
N SER A 71 7.52 -8.64 9.82
CA SER A 71 7.82 -7.75 8.70
C SER A 71 8.37 -6.40 9.18
N SER A 72 9.33 -5.85 8.45
CA SER A 72 9.88 -4.50 8.68
C SER A 72 9.00 -3.37 8.15
N THR A 73 7.84 -3.69 7.55
CA THR A 73 6.92 -2.68 7.01
C THR A 73 6.33 -1.85 8.14
N ALA A 74 6.26 -0.53 7.97
CA ALA A 74 5.55 0.33 8.91
C ALA A 74 4.03 0.11 8.88
N ARG A 75 3.36 0.38 10.00
CA ARG A 75 1.88 0.40 10.12
C ARG A 75 1.21 -0.91 9.70
N ILE A 76 1.74 -2.01 10.20
CA ILE A 76 1.11 -3.32 10.11
C ILE A 76 -0.19 -3.29 10.93
N ASN A 77 -1.27 -3.81 10.35
CA ASN A 77 -2.55 -3.98 11.00
C ASN A 77 -2.67 -5.39 11.61
N ARG A 78 -2.32 -6.41 10.81
CA ARG A 78 -2.37 -7.82 11.20
C ARG A 78 -1.49 -8.69 10.31
N TYR A 79 -1.31 -9.93 10.72
CA TYR A 79 -0.85 -11.02 9.86
C TYR A 79 -2.04 -11.93 9.52
N ALA A 80 -2.23 -12.20 8.22
CA ALA A 80 -3.16 -13.21 7.75
C ALA A 80 -2.38 -14.49 7.47
N ILE A 81 -2.89 -15.63 7.96
CA ILE A 81 -2.20 -16.91 7.90
C ILE A 81 -3.10 -17.88 7.16
N ASP A 82 -2.57 -18.50 6.12
CA ASP A 82 -3.27 -19.55 5.37
C ASP A 82 -2.50 -20.85 5.55
N VAL A 83 -3.19 -21.86 6.08
CA VAL A 83 -2.68 -23.23 6.22
C VAL A 83 -3.45 -24.13 5.28
N GLU A 84 -2.76 -24.74 4.33
CA GLU A 84 -3.35 -25.69 3.40
C GLU A 84 -3.23 -27.11 3.95
N VAL A 85 -4.36 -27.79 4.09
CA VAL A 85 -4.45 -29.18 4.57
C VAL A 85 -5.31 -29.96 3.60
N LEU A 86 -4.74 -30.98 2.94
CA LEU A 86 -5.47 -31.83 1.97
C LEU A 86 -6.20 -31.03 0.88
N GLY A 87 -5.58 -29.95 0.38
CA GLY A 87 -6.18 -29.07 -0.65
C GLY A 87 -7.30 -28.15 -0.12
N GLN A 88 -7.43 -28.01 1.20
CA GLN A 88 -8.35 -27.08 1.83
C GLN A 88 -7.58 -26.03 2.62
N THR A 89 -7.89 -24.75 2.38
CA THR A 89 -7.28 -23.64 3.11
C THR A 89 -8.01 -23.40 4.43
N ARG A 90 -7.24 -23.28 5.50
CA ARG A 90 -7.67 -22.85 6.83
C ARG A 90 -7.04 -21.49 7.11
N GLN A 91 -7.88 -20.51 7.42
CA GLN A 91 -7.43 -19.14 7.62
C GLN A 91 -7.37 -18.79 9.10
N PHE A 92 -6.29 -18.14 9.49
CA PHE A 92 -6.08 -17.62 10.83
C PHE A 92 -5.61 -16.16 10.74
N THR A 93 -5.74 -15.44 11.85
CA THR A 93 -5.22 -14.08 11.96
C THR A 93 -4.41 -13.92 13.22
N ALA A 94 -3.36 -13.13 13.14
CA ALA A 94 -2.55 -12.74 14.29
C ALA A 94 -2.44 -11.21 14.35
N ALA A 95 -2.37 -10.67 15.56
CA ALA A 95 -2.26 -9.22 15.77
C ALA A 95 -0.97 -8.65 15.17
N ALA A 96 -0.94 -7.35 14.93
CA ALA A 96 0.31 -6.65 14.61
C ALA A 96 1.36 -6.91 15.70
N GLY A 97 2.59 -7.19 15.30
CA GLY A 97 3.69 -7.53 16.21
C GLY A 97 3.72 -8.99 16.68
N ALA A 98 2.70 -9.80 16.39
CA ALA A 98 2.76 -11.23 16.65
C ALA A 98 3.84 -11.89 15.77
N THR A 99 4.58 -12.83 16.36
CA THR A 99 5.61 -13.64 15.69
C THR A 99 5.30 -15.12 15.73
N THR A 100 4.18 -15.50 16.34
CA THR A 100 3.79 -16.90 16.53
C THR A 100 2.27 -17.00 16.63
N VAL A 101 1.72 -18.09 16.09
CA VAL A 101 0.37 -18.56 16.39
C VAL A 101 0.42 -20.05 16.72
N GLU A 102 -0.43 -20.46 17.67
CA GLU A 102 -0.57 -21.84 18.07
C GLU A 102 -2.03 -22.26 17.91
N TYR A 103 -2.26 -23.51 17.54
CA TYR A 103 -3.58 -24.08 17.40
C TYR A 103 -3.58 -25.56 17.78
N SER A 104 -4.75 -26.07 18.17
CA SER A 104 -4.95 -27.46 18.55
C SER A 104 -6.07 -28.07 17.70
N VAL A 105 -5.84 -29.27 17.21
CA VAL A 105 -6.83 -30.07 16.46
C VAL A 105 -6.96 -31.43 17.14
N ALA A 106 -8.16 -31.98 17.21
CA ALA A 106 -8.33 -33.32 17.79
C ALA A 106 -7.63 -34.37 16.91
N ALA A 107 -7.02 -35.38 17.54
CA ALA A 107 -6.26 -36.42 16.82
C ALA A 107 -7.10 -37.20 15.80
N ARG A 108 -8.41 -37.28 15.99
CA ARG A 108 -9.36 -37.93 15.06
C ARG A 108 -9.60 -37.12 13.78
N ASP A 109 -9.42 -35.80 13.84
CA ASP A 109 -9.70 -34.89 12.73
C ASP A 109 -8.45 -34.66 11.86
N LEU A 110 -7.28 -35.08 12.35
CA LEU A 110 -6.02 -34.91 11.64
C LEU A 110 -5.05 -36.08 11.88
N GLN A 111 -4.79 -36.82 10.81
CA GLN A 111 -3.84 -37.92 10.83
C GLN A 111 -2.39 -37.42 10.98
N PRO A 112 -1.52 -38.17 11.67
CA PRO A 112 -0.10 -37.88 11.68
C PRO A 112 0.48 -37.85 10.27
N ARG A 113 1.44 -36.95 10.02
CA ARG A 113 2.17 -36.84 8.74
C ARG A 113 1.31 -36.43 7.54
N THR A 114 0.09 -35.94 7.76
CA THR A 114 -0.68 -35.29 6.70
C THR A 114 0.14 -34.13 6.11
N PRO A 115 0.28 -34.03 4.77
CA PRO A 115 1.00 -32.94 4.13
C PRO A 115 0.24 -31.64 4.37
N MET A 116 0.97 -30.63 4.85
CA MET A 116 0.45 -29.29 5.05
C MET A 116 1.47 -28.26 4.65
N THR A 117 1.00 -27.12 4.19
CA THR A 117 1.82 -25.94 3.94
C THR A 117 1.21 -24.72 4.62
N ALA A 118 2.04 -23.77 5.00
CA ALA A 118 1.60 -22.53 5.61
C ALA A 118 2.25 -21.32 4.94
N THR A 119 1.47 -20.25 4.83
CA THR A 119 1.94 -18.92 4.40
C THR A 119 1.51 -17.87 5.40
N VAL A 120 2.30 -16.80 5.53
CA VAL A 120 1.98 -15.66 6.37
C VAL A 120 2.04 -14.40 5.50
N THR A 121 0.95 -13.64 5.54
CA THR A 121 0.75 -12.42 4.78
C THR A 121 0.74 -11.22 5.71
N THR A 122 1.68 -10.29 5.53
CA THR A 122 1.63 -8.98 6.17
C THR A 122 0.45 -8.21 5.60
N VAL A 123 -0.40 -7.64 6.46
CA VAL A 123 -1.49 -6.74 6.06
C VAL A 123 -1.28 -5.38 6.73
N THR A 124 -1.08 -4.33 5.94
CA THR A 124 -0.91 -2.97 6.45
C THR A 124 -2.25 -2.28 6.67
N GLN A 125 -2.26 -1.19 7.44
CA GLN A 125 -3.44 -0.33 7.62
C GLN A 125 -3.95 0.27 6.29
N TYR A 126 -3.07 0.39 5.30
CA TYR A 126 -3.38 0.93 3.98
C TYR A 126 -3.95 -0.12 3.00
N GLY A 127 -4.14 -1.36 3.46
CA GLY A 127 -4.65 -2.46 2.63
C GLY A 127 -3.60 -3.14 1.75
N TRP A 128 -2.35 -2.68 1.75
CA TRP A 128 -1.28 -3.38 1.04
C TRP A 128 -0.84 -4.62 1.77
N THR A 129 -0.50 -5.65 1.00
CA THR A 129 -0.15 -6.96 1.51
C THR A 129 1.09 -7.54 0.87
N LYS A 130 1.82 -8.36 1.61
CA LYS A 130 2.89 -9.20 1.05
C LYS A 130 2.94 -10.54 1.75
N THR A 131 2.86 -11.60 0.97
CA THR A 131 2.91 -12.99 1.42
C THR A 131 4.35 -13.50 1.44
N SER A 132 4.66 -14.31 2.44
CA SER A 132 5.92 -15.02 2.59
C SER A 132 6.09 -16.16 1.58
N SER A 133 7.26 -16.80 1.60
CA SER A 133 7.40 -18.15 1.05
C SER A 133 6.49 -19.13 1.79
N SER A 134 5.96 -20.10 1.05
CA SER A 134 5.23 -21.24 1.62
C SER A 134 6.22 -22.21 2.28
N VAL A 135 5.87 -22.72 3.47
CA VAL A 135 6.68 -23.69 4.20
C VAL A 135 5.88 -24.94 4.55
N PRO A 136 6.45 -26.14 4.44
CA PRO A 136 5.78 -27.36 4.85
C PRO A 136 5.75 -27.52 6.37
N ALA A 137 4.74 -28.25 6.88
CA ALA A 137 4.72 -28.67 8.27
C ALA A 137 5.80 -29.73 8.56
N VAL A 138 6.54 -29.52 9.65
CA VAL A 138 7.46 -30.52 10.21
C VAL A 138 6.77 -31.22 11.37
N TRP A 139 6.69 -32.54 11.32
CA TRP A 139 6.05 -33.35 12.35
C TRP A 139 7.07 -33.80 13.40
N SER A 140 6.77 -33.52 14.67
CA SER A 140 7.46 -34.02 15.85
C SER A 140 6.49 -34.94 16.61
N CYS A 141 6.51 -36.19 16.18
CA CYS A 141 5.94 -37.35 16.81
C CYS A 141 7.09 -38.39 16.77
#